data_AF-A0A5P2DP76-F1
#
_entry.id   AF-A0A5P2DP76-F1
#
_cell.length_a   1.000
_cell.length_b   1.000
_cell.length_c   1.000
_cell.angle_alpha   90.00
_cell.angle_beta   90.00
_cell.angle_gamma   90.00
#
_symmetry.space_group_name_H-M   'P 1'
#
loop_
_entity.id
_entity.type
_entity.pdbx_description
1 polymer ?
#
loop_
_entity_poly.entity_id
_entity_poly.type
_entity_poly.pdbx_seq_one_letter_code
_entity_poly.pdbx_strand_id
1 'polypeptide(L)'
;MRLRLRVPAATRGTVIVTAAAVTLLLGGCSQTPAEQLEEWYASGGEAQIKKLTEDAGRVNEVSMRTIDVQGPACQDLLAQTAKAEKLDPIPDEAAQRYWKEALGGFRRGAAECADGAAKSEESQVSRGIRGVQTEGLPKLVSTVSMVKAGLAAGK
;
A
#
# COMPACT_ATOMS: atom_id res chain seq x y z
N MET A 1 -67.10 32.02 6.43
CA MET A 1 -66.96 30.73 5.72
C MET A 1 -65.59 30.11 6.04
N ARG A 2 -65.59 28.85 6.49
CA ARG A 2 -64.41 27.98 6.66
C ARG A 2 -63.89 27.63 5.24
N LEU A 3 -62.63 27.31 4.96
CA LEU A 3 -61.83 26.20 5.49
C LEU A 3 -60.32 26.53 5.38
N ARG A 4 -59.60 26.33 6.49
CA ARG A 4 -58.15 26.04 6.48
C ARG A 4 -57.99 24.54 6.30
N LEU A 5 -57.28 24.09 5.26
CA LEU A 5 -56.88 22.71 5.10
C LEU A 5 -55.60 22.45 5.91
N ARG A 6 -55.73 21.54 6.88
CA ARG A 6 -54.62 20.93 7.62
C ARG A 6 -53.96 19.87 6.74
N VAL A 7 -52.65 19.89 6.63
CA VAL A 7 -51.85 18.76 6.11
C VAL A 7 -51.48 17.87 7.31
N PRO A 8 -51.77 16.56 7.28
CA PRO A 8 -51.46 15.67 8.39
C PRO A 8 -49.97 15.29 8.43
N ALA A 9 -49.42 15.29 9.63
CA ALA A 9 -48.14 14.66 9.96
C ALA A 9 -48.31 13.13 9.94
N ALA A 10 -47.43 12.42 9.23
CA ALA A 10 -47.37 10.96 9.20
C ALA A 10 -46.09 10.46 9.88
N THR A 11 -46.27 10.16 11.16
CA THR A 11 -45.85 8.96 11.90
C THR A 11 -44.50 8.30 11.59
N ARG A 12 -43.61 8.37 12.59
CA ARG A 12 -42.42 7.52 12.77
C ARG A 12 -42.83 6.05 12.86
N GLY A 13 -42.34 5.23 11.93
CA GLY A 13 -42.41 3.76 12.02
C GLY A 13 -41.06 3.20 12.46
N THR A 14 -40.99 2.72 13.70
CA THR A 14 -39.84 1.97 14.24
C THR A 14 -39.91 0.55 13.69
N VAL A 15 -39.00 0.18 12.79
CA VAL A 15 -38.84 -1.21 12.34
C VAL A 15 -37.95 -1.93 13.33
N ILE A 16 -38.55 -2.78 14.17
CA ILE A 16 -37.83 -3.73 15.03
C ILE A 16 -37.38 -4.88 14.12
N VAL A 17 -36.11 -4.88 13.74
CA VAL A 17 -35.49 -6.02 13.06
C VAL A 17 -35.00 -6.98 14.14
N THR A 18 -35.73 -8.07 14.34
CA THR A 18 -35.24 -9.24 15.09
C THR A 18 -34.09 -9.87 14.33
N ALA A 19 -32.86 -9.59 14.76
CA ALA A 19 -31.68 -10.28 14.25
C ALA A 19 -31.67 -11.72 14.79
N ALA A 20 -31.94 -12.70 13.93
CA ALA A 20 -31.71 -14.09 14.20
C ALA A 20 -30.19 -14.30 14.41
N ALA A 21 -29.79 -14.70 15.62
CA ALA A 21 -28.44 -15.11 15.91
C ALA A 21 -28.18 -16.46 15.24
N VAL A 22 -27.59 -16.43 14.05
CA VAL A 22 -27.04 -17.62 13.40
C VAL A 22 -25.66 -17.87 14.03
N THR A 23 -25.61 -18.73 15.03
CA THR A 23 -24.35 -19.32 15.51
C THR A 23 -23.84 -20.30 14.45
N LEU A 24 -23.01 -19.80 13.53
CA LEU A 24 -22.20 -20.63 12.65
C LEU A 24 -21.08 -21.29 13.47
N LEU A 25 -21.38 -22.43 14.09
CA LEU A 25 -20.37 -23.40 14.51
C LEU A 25 -19.89 -24.15 13.25
N LEU A 26 -19.13 -23.45 12.41
CA LEU A 26 -18.30 -24.09 11.40
C LEU A 26 -16.88 -24.10 11.99
N GLY A 27 -16.36 -25.28 12.27
CA GLY A 27 -14.93 -25.49 12.49
C GLY A 27 -14.20 -25.10 11.20
N GLY A 28 -13.97 -23.80 11.01
CA GLY A 28 -13.11 -23.29 9.97
C GLY A 28 -11.70 -23.67 10.33
N CYS A 29 -11.01 -24.36 9.43
CA CYS A 29 -9.56 -24.45 9.44
C CYS A 29 -9.01 -23.02 9.45
N SER A 30 -8.82 -22.48 10.65
CA SER A 30 -8.38 -21.11 10.86
C SER A 30 -6.89 -21.14 10.60
N GLN A 31 -6.46 -20.64 9.44
CA GLN A 31 -5.04 -20.52 9.17
C GLN A 31 -4.40 -19.67 10.26
N THR A 32 -3.31 -20.16 10.80
CA THR A 32 -2.47 -19.40 11.71
C THR A 32 -1.94 -18.14 11.01
N PRO A 33 -1.59 -17.08 11.75
CA PRO A 33 -0.98 -15.90 11.15
C PRO A 33 0.26 -16.20 10.31
N ALA A 34 1.04 -17.23 10.69
CA ALA A 34 2.19 -17.69 9.94
C ALA A 34 1.80 -18.30 8.59
N GLU A 35 0.80 -19.18 8.57
CA GLU A 35 0.30 -19.79 7.31
C GLU A 35 -0.27 -18.73 6.36
N GLN A 36 -1.01 -17.75 6.88
CA GLN A 36 -1.51 -16.63 6.07
C GLN A 36 -0.37 -15.80 5.48
N LEU A 37 0.69 -15.55 6.26
CA LEU A 37 1.86 -14.80 5.80
C LEU A 37 2.65 -15.59 4.75
N GLU A 38 2.81 -16.91 4.92
CA GLU A 38 3.44 -17.79 3.93
C GLU A 38 2.67 -17.80 2.61
N GLU A 39 1.34 -17.93 2.67
CA GLU A 39 0.48 -17.89 1.50
C GLU A 39 0.57 -16.53 0.79
N TRP A 40 0.49 -15.42 1.54
CA TRP A 40 0.67 -14.08 0.99
C TRP A 40 2.02 -13.93 0.29
N TYR A 41 3.10 -14.39 0.94
CA TYR A 41 4.46 -14.29 0.42
C TYR A 41 4.60 -15.08 -0.90
N ALA A 42 4.08 -16.31 -0.94
CA ALA A 42 4.11 -17.19 -2.11
C ALA A 42 3.19 -16.74 -3.25
N SER A 43 2.05 -16.10 -2.94
CA SER A 43 1.07 -15.63 -3.95
C SER A 43 1.56 -14.45 -4.80
N GLY A 44 2.66 -13.80 -4.40
CA GLY A 44 3.25 -12.68 -5.12
C GLY A 44 3.97 -11.66 -4.25
N GLY A 45 3.81 -11.72 -2.92
CA GLY A 45 4.46 -10.81 -1.98
C GLY A 45 5.99 -10.81 -2.13
N GLU A 46 6.62 -11.97 -2.28
CA GLU A 46 8.07 -12.10 -2.50
C GLU A 46 8.54 -11.36 -3.75
N ALA A 47 7.90 -11.66 -4.89
CA ALA A 47 8.29 -11.10 -6.17
C ALA A 47 8.15 -9.57 -6.16
N GLN A 48 7.11 -9.06 -5.51
CA GLN A 48 6.86 -7.63 -5.39
C GLN A 48 7.88 -6.92 -4.48
N ILE A 49 8.20 -7.51 -3.32
CA ILE A 49 9.24 -7.01 -2.41
C ILE A 49 10.58 -6.93 -3.15
N LYS A 50 10.95 -8.00 -3.87
CA LYS A 50 12.19 -8.07 -4.63
C LYS A 50 12.24 -6.97 -5.68
N LYS A 51 11.18 -6.82 -6.49
CA LYS A 51 11.13 -5.81 -7.55
C LYS A 51 11.17 -4.38 -7.03
N LEU A 52 10.45 -4.07 -5.96
CA LEU A 52 10.54 -2.75 -5.33
C LEU A 52 11.94 -2.47 -4.78
N THR A 53 12.59 -3.48 -4.20
CA THR A 53 13.97 -3.34 -3.69
C THR A 53 14.94 -3.06 -4.84
N GLU A 54 14.82 -3.81 -5.94
CA GLU A 54 15.63 -3.62 -7.15
C GLU A 54 15.43 -2.22 -7.75
N ASP A 55 14.18 -1.80 -7.98
CA ASP A 55 13.88 -0.52 -8.63
C ASP A 55 14.24 0.68 -7.75
N ALA A 56 13.98 0.61 -6.44
CA ALA A 56 14.39 1.65 -5.50
C ALA A 56 15.92 1.70 -5.35
N GLY A 57 16.58 0.54 -5.38
CA GLY A 57 18.04 0.44 -5.45
C GLY A 57 18.60 1.08 -6.71
N ARG A 58 17.96 0.88 -7.87
CA ARG A 58 18.33 1.49 -9.13
C ARG A 58 18.21 3.02 -9.08
N VAL A 59 17.12 3.56 -8.52
CA VAL A 59 16.98 5.02 -8.33
C VAL A 59 18.14 5.58 -7.50
N ASN A 60 18.59 4.85 -6.47
CA ASN A 60 19.76 5.23 -5.69
C ASN A 60 21.07 5.13 -6.48
N GLU A 61 21.28 4.07 -7.26
CA GLU A 61 22.46 3.88 -8.11
C GLU A 61 22.62 5.02 -9.13
N VAL A 62 21.52 5.45 -9.74
CA VAL A 62 21.54 6.49 -10.78
C VAL A 62 21.48 7.91 -10.21
N SER A 63 21.52 8.11 -8.89
CA SER A 63 21.23 9.40 -8.25
C SER A 63 22.19 10.53 -8.64
N MET A 64 23.41 10.20 -9.08
CA MET A 64 24.41 11.15 -9.56
C MET A 64 24.59 11.14 -11.08
N ARG A 65 23.71 10.45 -11.80
CA ARG A 65 23.71 10.39 -13.26
C ARG A 65 22.89 11.54 -13.83
N THR A 66 22.88 11.65 -15.15
CA THR A 66 22.11 12.64 -15.90
C THR A 66 20.61 12.33 -15.86
N ILE A 67 19.79 13.36 -16.11
CA ILE A 67 18.32 13.27 -16.04
C ILE A 67 17.76 12.17 -16.95
N ASP A 68 18.36 11.94 -18.12
CA ASP A 68 17.95 10.89 -19.07
C ASP A 68 18.09 9.47 -18.51
N VAL A 69 18.94 9.28 -17.50
CA VAL A 69 19.10 8.00 -16.79
C VAL A 69 18.22 7.95 -15.54
N GLN A 70 18.10 9.07 -14.82
CA GLN A 70 17.30 9.19 -13.60
C GLN A 70 15.80 9.04 -13.87
N GLY A 71 15.29 9.72 -14.89
CA GLY A 71 13.87 9.74 -15.25
C GLY A 71 13.29 8.33 -15.44
N PRO A 72 13.87 7.49 -16.32
CA PRO A 72 13.41 6.12 -16.50
C PRO A 72 13.45 5.28 -15.22
N ALA A 73 14.48 5.41 -14.37
CA ALA A 73 14.53 4.69 -13.10
C ALA A 73 13.39 5.07 -12.15
N CYS A 74 13.05 6.36 -12.10
CA CYS A 74 11.92 6.83 -11.33
C CYS A 74 10.58 6.38 -11.93
N GLN A 75 10.45 6.30 -13.25
CA GLN A 75 9.25 5.76 -13.91
C GLN A 75 9.05 4.27 -13.62
N ASP A 76 10.13 3.48 -13.68
CA ASP A 76 10.10 2.04 -13.36
C ASP A 76 9.62 1.82 -11.92
N LEU A 77 10.23 2.52 -10.96
CA LEU A 77 9.83 2.44 -9.54
C LEU A 77 8.37 2.87 -9.34
N LEU A 78 7.92 3.93 -10.00
CA LEU A 78 6.53 4.40 -9.90
C LEU A 78 5.55 3.35 -10.44
N ALA A 79 5.85 2.76 -11.59
CA ALA A 79 5.04 1.69 -12.17
C ALA A 79 5.01 0.44 -11.27
N GLN A 80 6.15 0.08 -10.68
CA GLN A 80 6.24 -1.05 -9.77
C GLN A 80 5.49 -0.78 -8.46
N THR A 81 5.54 0.44 -7.95
CA THR A 81 4.74 0.89 -6.79
C THR A 81 3.25 0.73 -7.05
N ALA A 82 2.76 1.15 -8.21
CA ALA A 82 1.35 1.00 -8.58
C ALA A 82 0.89 -0.47 -8.71
N LYS A 83 1.79 -1.40 -9.03
CA LYS A 83 1.50 -2.84 -8.97
C LYS A 83 1.45 -3.33 -7.53
N ALA A 84 2.36 -2.86 -6.68
CA ALA A 84 2.43 -3.24 -5.27
C ALA A 84 1.18 -2.83 -4.48
N GLU A 85 0.63 -1.66 -4.78
CA GLU A 85 -0.58 -1.12 -4.15
C GLU A 85 -1.83 -1.98 -4.42
N LYS A 86 -1.77 -2.89 -5.41
CA LYS A 86 -2.87 -3.80 -5.76
C LYS A 86 -2.77 -5.18 -5.11
N LEU A 87 -1.68 -5.47 -4.41
CA LEU A 87 -1.56 -6.72 -3.66
C LEU A 87 -2.54 -6.73 -2.49
N ASP A 88 -2.95 -7.93 -2.10
CA ASP A 88 -3.62 -8.12 -0.83
C ASP A 88 -2.74 -7.62 0.33
N PRO A 89 -3.35 -7.11 1.41
CA PRO A 89 -2.62 -6.65 2.58
C PRO A 89 -1.69 -7.72 3.14
N ILE A 90 -0.52 -7.30 3.63
CA ILE A 90 0.33 -8.19 4.44
C ILE A 90 -0.48 -8.58 5.69
N PRO A 91 -0.62 -9.88 6.02
CA PRO A 91 -1.40 -10.31 7.19
C PRO A 91 -0.84 -9.82 8.54
N ASP A 92 0.46 -9.52 8.60
CA ASP A 92 1.08 -8.84 9.74
C ASP A 92 0.79 -7.32 9.71
N GLU A 93 0.06 -6.82 10.70
CA GLU A 93 -0.37 -5.42 10.77
C GLU A 93 0.80 -4.43 10.83
N ALA A 94 1.88 -4.78 11.55
CA ALA A 94 3.03 -3.91 11.69
C ALA A 94 3.79 -3.81 10.36
N ALA A 95 4.03 -4.94 9.70
CA ALA A 95 4.62 -5.01 8.37
C ALA A 95 3.74 -4.26 7.35
N GLN A 96 2.42 -4.44 7.41
CA GLN A 96 1.48 -3.77 6.50
C GLN A 96 1.49 -2.25 6.67
N ARG A 97 1.68 -1.74 7.89
CA ARG A 97 1.85 -0.30 8.12
C ARG A 97 3.11 0.22 7.44
N TYR A 98 4.26 -0.43 7.66
CA TYR A 98 5.51 -0.03 7.01
C TYR A 98 5.45 -0.18 5.49
N TRP A 99 4.74 -1.19 4.98
CA TRP A 99 4.51 -1.39 3.56
C TRP A 99 3.78 -0.20 2.94
N LYS A 100 2.64 0.19 3.54
CA LYS A 100 1.88 1.37 3.08
C LYS A 100 2.71 2.65 3.12
N GLU A 101 3.51 2.84 4.17
CA GLU A 101 4.42 3.98 4.28
C GLU A 101 5.49 3.96 3.18
N ALA A 102 6.07 2.79 2.88
CA ALA A 102 7.05 2.60 1.81
C ALA A 102 6.45 2.94 0.45
N LEU A 103 5.29 2.38 0.11
CA LEU A 103 4.60 2.65 -1.16
C LEU A 103 4.20 4.12 -1.27
N GLY A 104 3.76 4.74 -0.18
CA GLY A 104 3.48 6.17 -0.13
C GLY A 104 4.72 7.03 -0.42
N GLY A 105 5.87 6.69 0.18
CA GLY A 105 7.14 7.37 -0.04
C GLY A 105 7.66 7.19 -1.48
N PHE A 106 7.61 5.97 -2.01
CA PHE A 106 7.98 5.70 -3.40
C PHE A 106 7.07 6.41 -4.39
N ARG A 107 5.75 6.35 -4.21
CA ARG A 107 4.81 7.05 -5.10
C ARG A 107 5.08 8.54 -5.16
N ARG A 108 5.28 9.21 -4.03
CA ARG A 108 5.60 10.65 -3.99
C ARG A 108 6.96 10.94 -4.62
N GLY A 109 8.02 10.30 -4.13
CA GLY A 109 9.39 10.58 -4.57
C GLY A 109 9.62 10.22 -6.04
N ALA A 110 9.16 9.04 -6.47
CA ALA A 110 9.31 8.59 -7.85
C ALA A 110 8.46 9.42 -8.83
N ALA A 111 7.25 9.84 -8.44
CA ALA A 111 6.43 10.74 -9.26
C ALA A 111 7.05 12.14 -9.38
N GLU A 112 7.55 12.71 -8.26
CA GLU A 112 8.24 14.01 -8.31
C GLU A 112 9.48 13.93 -9.19
N CYS A 113 10.26 12.84 -9.06
CA CYS A 113 11.44 12.60 -9.89
C CYS A 113 11.09 12.46 -11.38
N ALA A 114 10.10 11.64 -11.73
CA ALA A 114 9.70 11.41 -13.12
C ALA A 114 9.13 12.70 -13.76
N ASP A 115 8.34 13.48 -13.03
CA ASP A 115 7.82 14.76 -13.49
C ASP A 115 8.94 15.80 -13.67
N GLY A 116 9.89 15.85 -12.72
CA GLY A 116 11.08 16.69 -12.84
C GLY A 116 11.90 16.33 -14.07
N ALA A 117 12.08 15.04 -14.35
CA ALA A 117 12.81 14.58 -15.53
C ALA A 117 12.11 14.97 -16.84
N ALA A 118 10.78 14.82 -16.91
CA ALA A 118 9.99 15.22 -18.07
C ALA A 118 10.07 16.73 -18.36
N LYS A 119 10.32 17.55 -17.32
CA LYS A 119 10.49 19.00 -17.41
C LYS A 119 11.94 19.45 -17.48
N SER A 120 12.90 18.52 -17.40
CA SER A 120 14.34 18.81 -17.27
C SER A 120 14.69 19.70 -16.06
N GLU A 121 13.96 19.53 -14.96
CA GLU A 121 14.11 20.29 -13.71
C GLU A 121 14.97 19.50 -12.70
N GLU A 122 16.29 19.70 -12.74
CA GLU A 122 17.26 18.97 -11.89
C GLU A 122 16.95 19.05 -10.39
N SER A 123 16.50 20.22 -9.92
CA SER A 123 16.15 20.42 -8.52
C SER A 123 14.98 19.53 -8.09
N GLN A 124 14.01 19.32 -8.98
CA GLN A 124 12.84 18.49 -8.74
C GLN A 124 13.20 17.00 -8.80
N VAL A 125 14.04 16.60 -9.76
CA VAL A 125 14.58 15.24 -9.82
C VAL A 125 15.32 14.90 -8.52
N SER A 126 16.18 15.80 -8.06
CA SER A 126 16.95 15.62 -6.83
C SER A 126 16.07 15.48 -5.58
N ARG A 127 14.99 16.27 -5.47
CA ARG A 127 14.02 16.14 -4.36
C ARG A 127 13.28 14.82 -4.42
N GLY A 128 12.82 14.41 -5.60
CA GLY A 128 12.13 13.13 -5.77
C GLY A 128 13.00 11.92 -5.40
N ILE A 129 14.25 11.90 -5.87
CA ILE A 129 15.24 10.87 -5.50
C ILE A 129 15.48 10.85 -3.99
N ARG A 130 15.66 12.02 -3.36
CA ARG A 130 15.79 12.12 -1.90
C ARG A 130 14.56 11.54 -1.20
N GLY A 131 13.35 11.84 -1.68
CA GLY A 131 12.10 11.26 -1.14
C GLY A 131 12.09 9.73 -1.20
N VAL A 132 12.50 9.14 -2.32
CA VAL A 132 12.66 7.68 -2.45
C VAL A 132 13.63 7.14 -1.38
N GLN A 133 14.77 7.82 -1.22
CA GLN A 133 15.84 7.40 -0.31
C GLN A 133 15.50 7.55 1.17
N THR A 134 14.81 8.63 1.56
CA THR A 134 14.59 8.96 2.98
C THR A 134 13.22 8.56 3.49
N GLU A 135 12.21 8.45 2.61
CA GLU A 135 10.84 8.12 3.00
C GLU A 135 10.43 6.71 2.60
N GLY A 136 10.80 6.26 1.39
CA GLY A 136 10.39 4.95 0.87
C GLY A 136 11.29 3.80 1.34
N LEU A 137 12.58 3.88 1.03
CA LEU A 137 13.54 2.79 1.28
C LEU A 137 13.59 2.31 2.74
N PRO A 138 13.69 3.18 3.76
CA PRO A 138 13.77 2.74 5.15
C PRO A 138 12.54 1.96 5.62
N LYS A 139 11.38 2.30 5.06
CA LYS A 139 10.09 1.65 5.35
C LYS A 139 9.96 0.30 4.66
N LEU A 140 10.47 0.20 3.43
CA LEU A 140 10.57 -1.08 2.74
C LEU A 140 11.50 -2.04 3.51
N VAL A 141 12.67 -1.56 3.96
CA VAL A 141 13.60 -2.37 4.78
C VAL A 141 12.92 -2.87 6.05
N SER A 142 12.17 -2.01 6.74
CA SER A 142 11.41 -2.38 7.94
C SER A 142 10.36 -3.46 7.63
N THR A 143 9.63 -3.30 6.51
CA THR A 143 8.66 -4.29 6.04
C THR A 143 9.31 -5.66 5.80
N VAL A 144 10.42 -5.68 5.04
CA VAL A 144 11.15 -6.91 4.73
C VAL A 144 11.66 -7.60 6.00
N SER A 145 12.17 -6.83 6.96
CA SER A 145 12.61 -7.38 8.24
C SER A 145 11.48 -8.06 8.99
N MET A 146 10.29 -7.46 9.02
CA MET A 146 9.11 -8.02 9.72
C MET A 146 8.56 -9.25 9.02
N VAL A 147 8.43 -9.22 7.68
CA VAL A 147 8.01 -10.39 6.90
C VAL A 147 8.96 -11.56 7.13
N LYS A 148 10.28 -11.33 7.07
CA LYS A 148 11.27 -12.38 7.34
C LYS A 148 11.18 -12.94 8.76
N ALA A 149 10.97 -12.08 9.76
CA ALA A 149 10.80 -12.52 11.14
C ALA A 149 9.52 -13.36 11.33
N GLY A 150 8.40 -12.94 10.74
CA GLY A 150 7.14 -13.68 10.77
C GLY A 150 7.25 -15.06 10.12
N LEU A 151 7.87 -15.14 8.93
CA LEU A 151 8.12 -16.40 8.23
C LEU A 151 9.08 -17.33 8.99
N ALA A 152 10.01 -16.78 9.78
CA ALA A 152 10.91 -17.57 10.61
C ALA A 152 10.23 -18.11 11.88
N ALA A 153 9.27 -17.36 12.44
CA ALA A 153 8.53 -17.78 13.64
C ALA A 153 7.47 -18.87 13.36
N GLY A 154 7.09 -19.05 12.09
CA GLY A 154 6.16 -20.10 11.65
C GLY A 154 6.78 -21.49 11.43
N LYS A 155 8.12 -21.59 11.50
CA LYS A 155 8.88 -22.84 11.30
C LYS A 155 9.22 -23.50 12.63
#